data_AF-A0A8S0UQJ2-F1
#
_entry.id   AF-A0A8S0UQJ2-F1
#
_cell.length_a   1.000
_cell.length_b   1.000
_cell.length_c   1.000
_cell.angle_alpha   90.00
_cell.angle_beta   90.00
_cell.angle_gamma   90.00
#
_symmetry.space_group_name_H-M   'P 1'
#
loop_
_entity.id
_entity.type
_entity.pdbx_description
1 polymer ?
#
loop_
_entity_poly.entity_id
_entity_poly.type
_entity_poly.pdbx_seq_one_letter_code
_entity_poly.pdbx_strand_id
1 'polypeptide(L)'
;MDEQSILGNNHIEDVRWLCSLPESELDFLMGLKTLIHQRAKKIGHEALVKKFDLQTLRALSFVLMENLKGELKELSATSGIECNLLSHNLDGSFSSMKIEELIPFICSDRRKRISDMFSQDMPPCQKQKTGD
;
A
#
# COMPACT_ATOMS: atom_id res chain seq x y z
N MET A 1 -7.97 -16.95 -8.82
CA MET A 1 -7.35 -16.68 -7.51
C MET A 1 -8.54 -16.44 -6.60
N ASP A 2 -8.72 -17.29 -5.58
CA ASP A 2 -9.95 -17.26 -4.78
C ASP A 2 -9.89 -16.07 -3.80
N GLU A 3 -11.02 -15.41 -3.51
CA GLU A 3 -11.07 -14.23 -2.63
C GLU A 3 -10.38 -14.45 -1.28
N GLN A 4 -10.52 -15.65 -0.72
CA GLN A 4 -9.90 -16.08 0.54
C GLN A 4 -8.36 -16.15 0.44
N SER A 5 -7.83 -16.46 -0.74
CA SER A 5 -6.38 -16.48 -0.99
C SER A 5 -5.79 -15.08 -1.11
N ILE A 6 -6.61 -14.07 -1.48
CA ILE A 6 -6.20 -12.67 -1.65
C ILE A 6 -6.32 -11.92 -0.33
N LEU A 7 -7.44 -12.07 0.38
CA LEU A 7 -7.68 -11.43 1.66
C LEU A 7 -6.86 -12.06 2.80
N GLY A 8 -6.62 -13.37 2.72
CA GLY A 8 -6.11 -14.14 3.86
C GLY A 8 -7.04 -13.97 5.07
N ASN A 9 -6.47 -13.50 6.19
CA ASN A 9 -7.21 -13.22 7.42
C ASN A 9 -7.61 -11.74 7.57
N ASN A 10 -7.41 -10.91 6.53
CA ASN A 10 -7.67 -9.47 6.61
C ASN A 10 -9.10 -9.14 6.19
N HIS A 11 -9.67 -8.08 6.78
CA HIS A 11 -10.93 -7.52 6.32
C HIS A 11 -10.75 -6.81 4.98
N ILE A 12 -11.75 -6.89 4.11
CA ILE A 12 -11.75 -6.22 2.81
C ILE A 12 -11.51 -4.70 2.94
N GLU A 13 -12.02 -4.07 4.01
CA GLU A 13 -11.81 -2.64 4.24
C GLU A 13 -10.37 -2.27 4.58
N ASP A 14 -9.63 -3.19 5.21
CA ASP A 14 -8.21 -2.98 5.49
C ASP A 14 -7.38 -3.17 4.21
N VAL A 15 -7.81 -4.07 3.32
CA VAL A 15 -7.19 -4.26 2.00
C VAL A 15 -7.47 -3.09 1.07
N ARG A 16 -8.71 -2.56 1.04
CA ARG A 16 -9.05 -1.32 0.32
C ARG A 16 -8.22 -0.15 0.82
N TRP A 17 -8.09 -0.01 2.14
CA TRP A 17 -7.22 0.99 2.78
C TRP A 17 -5.79 0.86 2.29
N LEU A 18 -5.20 -0.33 2.39
CA LEU A 18 -3.84 -0.59 1.94
C LEU A 18 -3.63 -0.24 0.46
N CYS A 19 -4.59 -0.55 -0.40
CA CYS A 19 -4.51 -0.25 -1.85
C CYS A 19 -4.64 1.24 -2.18
N SER A 20 -5.21 2.04 -1.28
CA SER A 20 -5.33 3.49 -1.45
C SER A 20 -4.06 4.27 -1.09
N LEU A 21 -3.08 3.61 -0.45
CA LEU A 21 -1.89 4.28 0.04
C LEU A 21 -0.88 4.55 -1.11
N PRO A 22 -0.28 5.74 -1.19
CA PRO A 22 0.85 5.98 -2.06
C PRO A 22 2.08 5.20 -1.59
N GLU A 23 3.06 5.03 -2.51
CA GLU A 23 4.28 4.25 -2.25
C GLU A 23 5.03 4.68 -0.97
N SER A 24 5.15 5.99 -0.74
CA SER A 24 5.84 6.51 0.45
C SER A 24 5.15 6.12 1.76
N GLU A 25 3.82 6.00 1.75
CA GLU A 25 3.04 5.55 2.91
C GLU A 25 3.17 4.02 3.09
N LEU A 26 3.22 3.26 2.00
CA LEU A 26 3.51 1.82 2.04
C LEU A 26 4.91 1.54 2.59
N ASP A 27 5.93 2.28 2.15
CA ASP A 27 7.30 2.20 2.66
C ASP A 27 7.36 2.53 4.16
N PHE A 28 6.61 3.54 4.59
CA PHE A 28 6.47 3.87 6.01
C PHE A 28 5.87 2.69 6.81
N LEU A 29 4.78 2.08 6.33
CA LEU A 29 4.17 0.92 6.99
C LEU A 29 5.12 -0.29 7.05
N MET A 30 5.89 -0.54 5.99
CA MET A 30 6.91 -1.58 5.97
C MET A 30 8.03 -1.32 6.97
N GLY A 31 8.46 -0.06 7.08
CA GLY A 31 9.40 0.38 8.10
C GLY A 31 8.86 0.16 9.52
N LEU A 32 7.63 0.60 9.78
CA LEU A 32 6.96 0.43 11.07
C LEU A 32 6.84 -1.04 11.46
N LYS A 33 6.37 -1.89 10.54
CA LYS A 33 6.30 -3.33 10.73
C LYS A 33 7.66 -3.91 11.09
N THR A 34 8.71 -3.54 10.36
CA THR A 34 10.08 -3.99 10.61
C THR A 34 10.58 -3.58 12.00
N LEU A 35 10.36 -2.33 12.40
CA LEU A 35 10.76 -1.82 13.72
C LEU A 35 10.08 -2.60 14.85
N ILE A 36 8.77 -2.86 14.72
CA ILE A 36 8.01 -3.66 15.67
C ILE A 36 8.60 -5.08 15.79
N HIS A 37 8.91 -5.73 14.66
CA HIS A 37 9.50 -7.07 14.65
C HIS A 37 10.86 -7.09 15.34
N GLN A 38 11.74 -6.14 15.00
CA GLN A 38 13.05 -6.01 15.62
C GLN A 38 12.94 -5.78 17.13
N ARG A 39 12.01 -4.92 17.57
CA ARG A 39 11.81 -4.63 18.99
C ARG A 39 11.29 -5.85 19.74
N ALA A 40 10.28 -6.54 19.20
CA ALA A 40 9.72 -7.76 19.79
C ALA A 40 10.79 -8.85 19.97
N LYS A 41 11.64 -9.03 18.94
CA LYS A 41 12.82 -9.92 19.01
C LYS A 41 13.80 -9.49 20.11
N LYS A 42 14.17 -8.21 20.15
CA LYS A 42 15.14 -7.69 21.12
C LYS A 42 14.71 -7.90 22.57
N ILE A 43 13.41 -7.84 22.86
CA ILE A 43 12.87 -8.05 24.21
C ILE A 43 12.51 -9.52 24.50
N GLY A 44 12.80 -10.46 23.59
CA GLY A 44 12.50 -11.88 23.77
C GLY A 44 11.02 -12.26 23.60
N HIS A 45 10.20 -11.39 23.00
CA HIS A 45 8.76 -11.58 22.82
C HIS A 45 8.35 -11.67 21.33
N GLU A 46 9.05 -12.49 20.55
CA GLU A 46 8.79 -12.68 19.11
C GLU A 46 7.35 -13.12 18.81
N ALA A 47 6.69 -13.82 19.73
CA ALA A 47 5.29 -14.23 19.57
C ALA A 47 4.33 -13.06 19.40
N LEU A 48 4.67 -11.86 19.90
CA LEU A 48 3.87 -10.65 19.71
C LEU A 48 3.76 -10.26 18.24
N VAL A 49 4.77 -10.56 17.43
CA VAL A 49 4.79 -10.29 15.99
C VAL A 49 3.58 -10.88 15.28
N LYS A 50 3.15 -12.07 15.69
CA LYS A 50 2.00 -12.78 15.10
C LYS A 50 0.68 -12.04 15.29
N LYS A 51 0.62 -11.07 16.21
CA LYS A 51 -0.56 -10.24 16.47
C LYS A 51 -0.60 -8.96 15.64
N PHE A 52 0.46 -8.62 14.91
CA PHE A 52 0.50 -7.43 14.06
C PHE A 52 -0.05 -7.76 12.67
N ASP A 53 -1.35 -7.99 12.62
CA ASP A 53 -2.12 -8.06 11.38
C ASP A 53 -2.28 -6.66 10.74
N LEU A 54 -2.89 -6.62 9.55
CA LEU A 54 -3.07 -5.38 8.79
C LEU A 54 -3.92 -4.37 9.57
N GLN A 55 -4.93 -4.84 10.30
CA GLN A 55 -5.78 -4.02 11.16
C GLN A 55 -4.98 -3.33 12.26
N THR A 56 -4.13 -4.08 12.96
CA THR A 56 -3.24 -3.54 14.00
C THR A 56 -2.24 -2.55 13.42
N LEU A 57 -1.68 -2.86 12.25
CA LEU A 57 -0.74 -1.97 11.57
C LEU A 57 -1.41 -0.64 11.18
N ARG A 58 -2.64 -0.69 10.67
CA ARG A 58 -3.48 0.47 10.36
C ARG A 58 -3.76 1.33 11.59
N ALA A 59 -4.14 0.70 12.70
CA ALA A 59 -4.41 1.41 13.96
C ALA A 59 -3.15 2.12 14.48
N LEU A 60 -1.99 1.45 14.44
CA LEU A 60 -0.73 2.02 14.89
C LEU A 60 -0.24 3.16 14.00
N SER A 61 -0.37 3.03 12.68
CA SER A 61 0.00 4.12 11.77
C SER A 61 -0.86 5.35 12.01
N PHE A 62 -2.16 5.17 12.27
CA PHE A 62 -3.07 6.27 12.57
C PHE A 62 -2.67 6.98 13.87
N VAL A 63 -2.49 6.25 14.97
CA VAL A 63 -2.08 6.83 16.26
C VAL A 63 -0.75 7.57 16.14
N LEU A 64 0.22 6.99 15.44
CA LEU A 64 1.53 7.60 15.23
C LEU A 64 1.42 8.88 14.40
N MET A 65 0.67 8.84 13.29
CA MET A 65 0.50 10.00 12.43
C MET A 65 -0.31 11.12 13.09
N GLU A 66 -1.35 10.81 13.88
CA GLU A 66 -2.09 11.84 14.63
C GLU A 66 -1.22 12.50 15.71
N ASN A 67 -0.36 11.72 16.39
CA ASN A 67 0.62 12.29 17.31
C ASN A 67 1.62 13.20 16.59
N LEU A 68 2.13 12.75 15.45
CA LEU A 68 3.07 13.53 14.63
C LEU A 68 2.41 14.75 14.00
N LYS A 69 1.11 14.73 13.71
CA LYS A 69 0.36 15.87 13.14
C LYS A 69 0.38 17.08 14.07
N GLY A 70 0.36 16.86 15.39
CA GLY A 70 0.53 17.95 16.37
C GLY A 70 1.89 18.64 16.25
N GLU A 71 2.94 17.86 15.96
CA GLU A 71 4.32 18.33 15.81
C GLU A 71 4.62 18.85 14.39
N LEU A 72 4.00 18.27 13.36
CA LEU A 72 4.14 18.61 11.95
C LEU A 72 3.25 19.78 11.51
N LYS A 73 2.33 20.26 12.36
CA LYS A 73 1.44 21.38 12.02
C LYS A 73 2.23 22.65 11.64
N GLU A 74 3.39 22.85 12.27
CA GLU A 74 4.36 23.91 11.95
C GLU A 74 5.03 23.71 10.57
N LEU A 75 5.16 22.47 10.09
CA LEU A 75 5.79 22.11 8.81
C LEU A 75 4.79 22.01 7.65
N SER A 76 3.56 21.56 7.93
CA SER A 76 2.49 21.32 6.93
C SER A 76 1.91 22.60 6.31
N ALA A 77 2.11 23.77 6.95
CA ALA A 77 1.66 25.05 6.40
C ALA A 77 2.27 25.38 5.01
N THR A 78 3.31 24.65 4.59
CA THR A 78 4.02 24.85 3.33
C THR A 78 3.89 23.70 2.33
N SER A 79 3.30 22.56 2.70
CA SER A 79 3.24 21.38 1.84
C SER A 79 1.86 20.74 1.93
N GLY A 80 1.09 20.81 0.85
CA GLY A 80 -0.21 20.14 0.71
C GLY A 80 -0.08 18.63 0.62
N ILE A 81 0.47 18.00 1.65
CA ILE A 81 0.64 16.55 1.74
C ILE A 81 -0.71 15.95 2.09
N GLU A 82 -1.44 15.49 1.07
CA GLU A 82 -2.55 14.55 1.27
C GLU A 82 -1.96 13.24 1.81
N CYS A 83 -2.39 12.82 3.00
CA CYS A 83 -1.87 11.65 3.71
C CYS A 83 -3.02 10.68 4.01
N ASN A 84 -3.02 9.54 3.35
CA ASN A 84 -4.09 8.54 3.48
C ASN A 84 -3.94 7.67 4.74
N LEU A 85 -2.79 7.74 5.43
CA LEU A 85 -2.64 7.17 6.77
C LEU A 85 -3.51 7.87 7.82
N LEU A 86 -3.90 9.13 7.59
CA LEU A 86 -4.75 9.92 8.48
C LEU A 86 -6.24 9.88 8.12
N SER A 87 -6.59 9.32 6.95
CA SER A 87 -7.98 9.25 6.52
C SER A 87 -8.71 8.08 7.19
N HIS A 88 -9.66 8.42 8.07
CA HIS A 88 -10.56 7.42 8.67
C HIS A 88 -11.50 6.79 7.65
N ASN A 89 -11.86 7.56 6.62
CA ASN A 89 -12.71 7.14 5.52
C ASN A 89 -11.89 7.18 4.23
N LEU A 90 -11.85 6.05 3.54
CA LEU A 90 -11.31 5.94 2.19
C LEU A 90 -12.07 6.90 1.26
N ASP A 91 -11.36 7.49 0.30
CA ASP A 91 -12.04 8.18 -0.81
C ASP A 91 -13.04 7.23 -1.50
N GLY A 92 -14.11 7.80 -2.05
CA GLY A 92 -15.27 7.04 -2.56
C GLY A 92 -14.91 5.99 -3.62
N SER A 93 -13.79 6.19 -4.34
CA SER A 93 -13.29 5.28 -5.37
C SER A 93 -12.90 3.90 -4.80
N PHE A 94 -12.06 3.84 -3.77
CA PHE A 94 -11.61 2.56 -3.19
C PHE A 94 -12.63 1.93 -2.24
N SER A 95 -13.46 2.75 -1.59
CA SER A 95 -14.49 2.29 -0.63
C SER A 95 -15.51 1.33 -1.26
N SER A 96 -15.75 1.45 -2.57
CA SER A 96 -16.74 0.65 -3.29
C SER A 96 -16.15 -0.52 -4.10
N MET A 97 -14.82 -0.57 -4.26
CA MET A 97 -14.15 -1.59 -5.08
C MET A 97 -14.29 -2.99 -4.50
N LYS A 98 -14.61 -3.97 -5.33
CA LYS A 98 -14.59 -5.39 -4.98
C LYS A 98 -13.16 -5.94 -5.01
N ILE A 99 -12.96 -7.14 -4.47
CA ILE A 99 -11.64 -7.77 -4.36
C ILE A 99 -10.99 -7.92 -5.74
N GLU A 100 -11.77 -8.26 -6.77
CA GLU A 100 -11.29 -8.43 -8.14
C GLU A 100 -10.69 -7.13 -8.69
N GLU A 101 -11.28 -5.99 -8.33
CA GLU A 101 -10.85 -4.65 -8.74
C GLU A 101 -9.60 -4.18 -7.99
N LEU A 102 -9.32 -4.79 -6.83
CA LEU A 102 -8.11 -4.53 -6.03
C LEU A 102 -6.90 -5.38 -6.47
N ILE A 103 -7.11 -6.46 -7.22
CA ILE A 103 -6.03 -7.35 -7.70
C ILE A 103 -4.89 -6.57 -8.40
N PRO A 104 -5.14 -5.58 -9.28
CA PRO A 104 -4.08 -4.80 -9.90
C PRO A 104 -3.23 -3.99 -8.91
N PHE A 105 -3.71 -3.73 -7.71
CA PHE A 105 -2.95 -3.01 -6.67
C PHE A 105 -2.16 -3.98 -5.78
N ILE A 106 -2.69 -5.18 -5.54
CA ILE A 106 -2.08 -6.22 -4.70
C ILE A 106 -1.03 -7.04 -5.47
N CYS A 107 -1.33 -7.40 -6.72
CA CYS A 107 -0.53 -8.32 -7.53
C CYS A 107 0.34 -7.64 -8.58
N SER A 108 0.40 -6.31 -8.63
CA SER A 108 1.33 -5.63 -9.53
C SER A 108 2.77 -5.88 -9.08
N ASP A 109 3.46 -6.81 -9.73
CA ASP A 109 4.91 -6.72 -9.84
C ASP A 109 5.21 -5.33 -10.42
N ARG A 110 5.76 -4.45 -9.59
CA ARG A 110 6.09 -3.05 -9.94
C ARG A 110 6.91 -2.98 -11.23
N ARG A 111 7.70 -4.02 -11.54
CA ARG A 111 8.43 -4.15 -12.80
C ARG A 111 7.51 -4.23 -14.01
N LYS A 112 6.35 -4.88 -13.90
CA LYS A 112 5.38 -5.00 -14.98
C LYS A 112 4.68 -3.66 -15.25
N ARG A 113 4.27 -2.93 -14.21
CA ARG A 113 3.65 -1.59 -14.37
C ARG A 113 4.64 -0.58 -15.00
N ILE A 114 5.90 -0.58 -14.56
CA ILE A 114 6.96 0.27 -15.14
C ILE A 114 7.28 -0.18 -16.58
N SER A 115 7.41 -1.49 -16.82
CA SER A 115 7.63 -2.03 -18.17
C SER A 115 6.50 -1.69 -19.14
N ASP A 116 5.25 -1.75 -18.70
CA ASP A 116 4.07 -1.44 -19.52
C ASP A 116 4.01 0.06 -19.84
N MET A 117 4.38 0.93 -18.90
CA MET A 117 4.51 2.39 -19.15
C MET A 117 5.58 2.71 -20.20
N PHE A 118 6.73 2.02 -20.17
CA PHE A 118 7.79 2.20 -21.17
C PHE A 118 7.56 1.43 -22.48
N SER A 119 6.59 0.52 -22.53
CA SER A 119 6.28 -0.28 -23.73
C SER A 119 5.22 0.37 -24.63
N GLN A 120 4.45 1.34 -24.13
CA GLN A 120 3.42 2.03 -24.91
C GLN A 120 3.98 3.13 -25.85
N ASP A 121 5.26 3.48 -25.76
CA ASP A 121 5.89 4.54 -26.56
C ASP A 121 6.58 4.08 -27.86
N MET A 122 6.48 2.80 -28.24
CA MET A 122 7.02 2.34 -29.52
C MET A 122 5.97 2.40 -30.63
N PRO A 123 6.19 3.20 -31.71
CA PRO A 123 5.32 3.15 -32.88
C PRO A 123 5.41 1.76 -33.52
N PRO A 124 4.33 1.28 -34.17
CA PRO A 124 4.32 -0.04 -34.77
C PRO A 124 5.30 -0.07 -35.95
N CYS A 125 6.50 -0.61 -35.72
CA CYS A 125 7.41 -0.96 -36.81
C CYS A 125 6.71 -1.97 -37.71
N GLN A 126 6.30 -1.49 -38.88
CA GLN A 126 5.71 -2.30 -39.94
C GLN A 126 6.70 -3.40 -40.31
N LYS A 127 6.28 -4.65 -40.10
CA LYS A 127 6.96 -5.81 -40.68
C LYS A 127 6.79 -5.74 -42.19
N GLN A 128 7.82 -5.29 -42.91
CA GLN A 128 7.90 -5.58 -44.34
C GLN A 128 8.15 -7.07 -44.53
N LYS A 129 7.17 -7.72 -45.15
CA LYS A 129 7.23 -9.09 -45.65
C LYS A 129 8.37 -9.17 -46.67
N THR A 130 9.29 -10.10 -46.43
CA THR A 130 10.07 -10.73 -47.50
C THR A 130 9.09 -11.42 -48.45
N GLY A 131 9.21 -11.09 -49.74
CA GLY A 131 8.45 -11.72 -50.83
C GLY A 131 9.26 -11.59 -52.12
N ASP A 132 9.70 -12.76 -52.57
CA ASP A 132 10.29 -13.16 -53.87
C ASP A 132 11.67 -12.64 -54.29
#